data_AF-T0TWD2-F1
#
_entry.id   AF-T0TWD2-F1
#
_cell.length_a   1.000
_cell.length_b   1.000
_cell.length_c   1.000
_cell.angle_alpha   90.00
_cell.angle_beta   90.00
_cell.angle_gamma   90.00
#
_symmetry.space_group_name_H-M   'P 1'
#
loop_
_entity.id
_entity.type
_entity.pdbx_description
1 polymer ?
#
loop_
_entity_poly.entity_id
_entity_poly.type
_entity_poly.pdbx_seq_one_letter_code
_entity_poly.pdbx_strand_id
1 'polypeptide(L)'
;MIKDSHLSDFYKNGQPKLLAVYDAIVPWSPFTNTYLNNVELIYRHFPNKKALKSSPWKFFNYRYGSLVLKNLLLLPWGPTGYVNQHLPVPMKKSTLSHLWDIEGETLDRTSRNKIRDYGVDVNQYICSHWQIESNQFFPMSKNFGETIGLNQVDKLDRIFKDKHKRLLCVNDDGDFNEENLIHFKQILNEYYPKKSAYEK
;
A
#
# COMPACT_ATOMS: atom_id res chain seq x y z
N MET A 1 -3.62 19.13 -11.34
CA MET A 1 -3.98 17.83 -11.94
C MET A 1 -2.95 16.81 -11.52
N ILE A 2 -3.34 15.55 -11.31
CA ILE A 2 -2.36 14.47 -11.10
C ILE A 2 -1.63 14.26 -12.43
N LYS A 3 -0.31 14.29 -12.38
CA LYS A 3 0.54 14.15 -13.56
C LYS A 3 0.91 12.69 -13.78
N ASP A 4 1.32 12.37 -15.00
CA ASP A 4 1.90 11.08 -15.34
C ASP A 4 3.00 10.70 -14.34
N SER A 5 2.98 9.43 -13.95
CA SER A 5 3.94 8.87 -13.02
C SER A 5 5.19 8.38 -13.73
N HIS A 6 6.34 8.56 -13.08
CA HIS A 6 7.63 8.08 -13.57
C HIS A 6 8.21 7.02 -12.64
N LEU A 7 9.16 6.21 -13.12
CA LEU A 7 9.84 5.21 -12.30
C LEU A 7 10.46 5.83 -11.03
N SER A 8 11.01 7.05 -11.14
CA SER A 8 11.58 7.81 -10.04
C SER A 8 10.57 8.21 -8.97
N ASP A 9 9.26 8.22 -9.26
CA ASP A 9 8.22 8.48 -8.25
C ASP A 9 8.07 7.30 -7.30
N PHE A 10 8.38 6.09 -7.78
CA PHE A 10 8.25 4.83 -7.05
C PHE A 10 9.58 4.27 -6.54
N TYR A 11 10.71 4.63 -7.16
CA TYR A 11 12.02 4.11 -6.83
C TYR A 11 13.03 5.23 -6.59
N LYS A 12 14.02 4.96 -5.73
CA LYS A 12 15.20 5.80 -5.55
C LYS A 12 16.41 4.90 -5.30
N ASN A 13 17.48 5.09 -6.07
CA ASN A 13 18.71 4.29 -5.99
C ASN A 13 18.45 2.78 -6.03
N GLY A 14 17.55 2.35 -6.92
CA GLY A 14 17.14 0.94 -7.04
C GLY A 14 16.34 0.39 -5.86
N GLN A 15 15.92 1.19 -4.89
CA GLN A 15 15.04 0.79 -3.77
C GLN A 15 13.63 1.35 -3.98
N PRO A 16 12.55 0.60 -3.69
CA PRO A 16 11.21 1.15 -3.75
C PRO A 16 11.02 2.17 -2.64
N LYS A 17 10.17 3.15 -2.91
CA LYS A 17 9.70 4.10 -1.93
C LYS A 17 8.49 3.52 -1.21
N LEU A 18 8.60 3.34 0.11
CA LEU A 18 7.57 2.71 0.94
C LEU A 18 7.24 3.55 2.17
N LEU A 19 5.99 3.40 2.64
CA LEU A 19 5.53 3.92 3.92
C LEU A 19 5.85 2.89 5.01
N ALA A 20 7.02 3.00 5.64
CA ALA A 20 7.43 2.12 6.73
C ALA A 20 6.83 2.57 8.06
N VAL A 21 5.51 2.47 8.15
CA VAL A 21 4.73 2.79 9.34
C VAL A 21 3.98 1.54 9.80
N TYR A 22 4.24 1.13 11.04
CA TYR A 22 3.53 0.04 11.69
C TYR A 22 2.10 0.43 12.02
N ASP A 23 1.24 -0.58 12.06
CA ASP A 23 -0.13 -0.44 12.53
C ASP A 23 -0.49 -1.59 13.47
N ALA A 24 -1.56 -1.42 14.23
CA ALA A 24 -2.21 -2.50 14.95
C ALA A 24 -3.35 -3.03 14.08
N ILE A 25 -3.31 -4.32 13.73
CA ILE A 25 -4.41 -4.94 12.98
C ILE A 25 -5.68 -4.93 13.83
N VAL A 26 -6.77 -4.40 13.27
CA VAL A 26 -8.10 -4.36 13.89
C VAL A 26 -9.03 -5.29 13.09
N PRO A 27 -9.68 -6.29 13.70
CA PRO A 27 -10.51 -7.27 12.99
C PRO A 27 -11.91 -6.73 12.67
N TRP A 28 -12.04 -5.95 11.60
CA TRP A 28 -13.33 -5.36 11.18
C TRP A 28 -14.04 -6.13 10.06
N SER A 29 -13.37 -7.08 9.42
CA SER A 29 -13.89 -7.88 8.31
C SER A 29 -13.05 -9.15 8.13
N PRO A 30 -13.59 -10.25 7.58
CA PRO A 30 -12.80 -11.43 7.18
C PRO A 30 -11.57 -11.09 6.34
N PHE A 31 -11.63 -10.04 5.50
CA PHE A 31 -10.50 -9.58 4.71
C PHE A 31 -9.28 -9.19 5.56
N THR A 32 -9.49 -8.78 6.81
CA THR A 32 -8.41 -8.46 7.76
C THR A 32 -7.52 -9.67 8.01
N ASN A 33 -8.05 -10.89 7.92
CA ASN A 33 -7.27 -12.11 8.14
C ASN A 33 -6.14 -12.23 7.11
N THR A 34 -6.33 -11.80 5.85
CA THR A 34 -5.22 -11.77 4.88
C THR A 34 -4.10 -10.83 5.32
N TYR A 35 -4.41 -9.70 5.98
CA TYR A 35 -3.36 -8.84 6.55
C TYR A 35 -2.67 -9.50 7.73
N LEU A 36 -3.40 -10.24 8.56
CA LEU A 36 -2.82 -11.02 9.64
C LEU A 36 -1.88 -12.11 9.11
N ASN A 37 -2.31 -12.89 8.12
CA ASN A 37 -1.50 -13.92 7.46
C ASN A 37 -0.22 -13.34 6.85
N ASN A 38 -0.32 -12.16 6.21
CA ASN A 38 0.85 -11.44 5.72
C ASN A 38 1.82 -11.06 6.84
N VAL A 39 1.31 -10.57 7.98
CA VAL A 39 2.14 -10.21 9.13
C VAL A 39 2.75 -11.45 9.76
N GLU A 40 2.01 -12.54 9.90
CA GLU A 40 2.51 -13.82 10.41
C GLU A 40 3.69 -14.33 9.59
N LEU A 41 3.54 -14.37 8.26
CA LEU A 41 4.63 -14.74 7.35
C LEU A 41 5.86 -13.87 7.59
N ILE A 42 5.70 -12.55 7.68
CA ILE A 42 6.82 -11.63 7.92
C ILE A 42 7.42 -11.81 9.32
N TYR A 43 6.60 -12.07 10.33
CA TYR A 43 7.02 -12.23 11.71
C TYR A 43 7.91 -13.46 11.91
N ARG A 44 7.68 -14.55 11.15
CA ARG A 44 8.56 -15.74 11.15
C ARG A 44 10.01 -15.39 10.83
N HIS A 45 10.23 -14.41 9.95
CA HIS A 45 11.57 -14.00 9.50
C HIS A 45 12.11 -12.75 10.23
N PHE A 46 11.23 -11.88 10.73
CA PHE A 46 11.59 -10.59 11.32
C PHE A 46 10.85 -10.28 12.64
N PRO A 47 10.96 -11.11 13.69
CA PRO A 47 10.14 -10.94 14.90
C PRO A 47 10.49 -9.68 15.72
N ASN A 48 11.71 -9.14 15.55
CA ASN A 48 12.32 -8.18 16.47
C ASN A 48 12.54 -6.77 15.90
N LYS A 49 11.94 -6.42 14.75
CA LYS A 49 12.09 -5.12 14.06
C LYS A 49 13.55 -4.70 13.88
N LYS A 50 14.41 -5.61 13.43
CA LYS A 50 15.86 -5.38 13.28
C LYS A 50 16.17 -4.22 12.32
N ALA A 51 15.39 -4.08 11.24
CA ALA A 51 15.53 -2.97 10.31
C ALA A 51 15.28 -1.61 10.97
N LEU A 52 14.23 -1.49 11.80
CA LEU A 52 13.98 -0.25 12.55
C LEU A 52 15.14 0.07 13.49
N LYS A 53 15.59 -0.91 14.28
CA LYS A 53 16.67 -0.71 15.26
C LYS A 53 17.99 -0.31 14.60
N SER A 54 18.30 -0.87 13.43
CA SER A 54 19.53 -0.57 12.68
C SER A 54 19.42 0.67 11.78
N SER A 55 18.22 1.17 11.50
CA SER A 55 18.01 2.34 10.63
C SER A 55 16.83 3.21 11.08
N PRO A 56 16.86 3.74 12.32
CA PRO A 56 15.70 4.42 12.92
C PRO A 56 15.21 5.61 12.10
N TRP A 57 16.12 6.37 11.47
CA TRP A 57 15.78 7.54 10.65
C TRP A 57 14.93 7.23 9.40
N LYS A 58 14.89 5.96 8.97
CA LYS A 58 13.99 5.53 7.90
C LYS A 58 12.57 5.28 8.40
N PHE A 59 12.39 4.90 9.66
CA PHE A 59 11.09 4.61 10.29
C PHE A 59 10.52 5.84 11.00
N PHE A 60 11.36 6.69 11.58
CA PHE A 60 10.97 7.98 12.17
C PHE A 60 11.22 9.12 11.17
N ASN A 61 10.66 8.98 9.97
CA ASN A 61 10.90 9.93 8.88
C ASN A 61 9.80 11.01 8.80
N TYR A 62 10.20 12.28 8.66
CA TYR A 62 9.25 13.40 8.54
C TYR A 62 8.25 13.25 7.38
N ARG A 63 8.60 12.49 6.33
CA ARG A 63 7.72 12.19 5.19
C ARG A 63 6.44 11.46 5.59
N TYR A 64 6.44 10.77 6.73
CA TYR A 64 5.27 10.08 7.26
C TYR A 64 4.33 11.02 8.04
N GLY A 65 4.78 12.25 8.34
CA GLY A 65 4.04 13.23 9.14
C GLY A 65 3.61 12.65 10.50
N SER A 66 2.38 12.92 10.90
CA SER A 66 1.82 12.41 12.17
C SER A 66 1.80 10.88 12.31
N LEU A 67 1.91 10.12 11.21
CA LEU A 67 1.93 8.67 11.26
C LEU A 67 3.19 8.11 11.94
N VAL A 68 4.26 8.90 12.06
CA VAL A 68 5.46 8.52 12.86
C VAL A 68 5.08 8.15 14.31
N LEU A 69 4.03 8.75 14.86
CA LEU A 69 3.57 8.45 16.21
C LEU A 69 3.14 6.99 16.36
N LYS A 70 2.62 6.34 15.30
CA LYS A 70 2.32 4.90 15.34
C LYS A 70 3.58 4.06 15.54
N ASN A 71 4.68 4.41 14.87
CA ASN A 71 5.97 3.73 15.04
C ASN A 71 6.52 3.88 16.46
N LEU A 72 6.33 5.04 17.09
CA LEU A 72 6.71 5.27 18.47
C LEU A 72 5.84 4.43 19.42
N LEU A 73 4.52 4.51 19.26
CA LEU A 73 3.56 3.78 20.09
C LEU A 73 3.74 2.28 19.98
N LEU A 74 4.07 1.75 18.80
CA LEU A 74 4.24 0.31 18.57
C LEU A 74 5.70 -0.17 18.75
N LEU A 75 6.61 0.70 19.19
CA LEU A 75 8.04 0.38 19.31
C LEU A 75 8.34 -0.85 20.21
N PRO A 76 7.66 -1.05 21.36
CA PRO A 76 7.89 -2.21 22.23
C PRO A 76 7.55 -3.58 21.61
N TRP A 77 6.65 -3.62 20.63
CA TRP A 77 6.17 -4.86 20.03
C TRP A 77 7.01 -5.26 18.81
N GLY A 78 6.91 -6.53 18.37
CA GLY A 78 7.33 -6.93 17.03
C GLY A 78 6.43 -6.33 15.94
N PRO A 79 6.59 -6.68 14.65
CA PRO A 79 5.68 -6.22 13.61
C PRO A 79 4.23 -6.65 13.89
N THR A 80 3.32 -5.70 14.03
CA THR A 80 1.90 -5.93 14.39
C THR A 80 0.93 -5.69 13.23
N GLY A 81 1.44 -5.19 12.11
CA GLY A 81 0.66 -4.60 11.03
C GLY A 81 1.43 -3.45 10.37
N TYR A 82 0.93 -3.01 9.23
CA TYR A 82 1.50 -1.91 8.46
C TYR A 82 0.37 -1.01 7.96
N VAL A 83 0.59 0.30 7.97
CA VAL A 83 -0.38 1.25 7.43
C VAL A 83 -0.51 1.02 5.93
N ASN A 84 -1.70 0.64 5.50
CA ASN A 84 -2.02 0.49 4.09
C ASN A 84 -2.76 1.72 3.57
N GLN A 85 -2.19 2.41 2.58
CA GLN A 85 -2.83 3.56 1.94
C GLN A 85 -3.85 3.16 0.87
N HIS A 86 -3.98 1.87 0.54
CA HIS A 86 -4.75 1.37 -0.60
C HIS A 86 -4.33 2.03 -1.93
N LEU A 87 -3.03 2.28 -2.07
CA LEU A 87 -2.41 2.83 -3.28
C LEU A 87 -1.53 1.76 -3.95
N PRO A 88 -1.20 1.91 -5.25
CA PRO A 88 -0.16 1.11 -5.89
C PRO A 88 1.15 1.09 -5.07
N VAL A 89 1.60 -0.11 -4.71
CA VAL A 89 2.82 -0.30 -3.91
C VAL A 89 3.94 -0.84 -4.80
N PRO A 90 5.10 -0.15 -4.90
CA PRO A 90 6.21 -0.64 -5.69
C PRO A 90 6.85 -1.89 -5.08
N MET A 91 7.11 -2.88 -5.93
CA MET A 91 7.64 -4.18 -5.55
C MET A 91 8.81 -4.57 -6.45
N LYS A 92 9.87 -5.13 -5.85
CA LYS A 92 10.96 -5.75 -6.60
C LYS A 92 10.62 -7.17 -7.01
N LYS A 93 10.82 -7.50 -8.29
CA LYS A 93 10.75 -8.88 -8.79
C LYS A 93 11.72 -9.81 -8.05
N SER A 94 12.90 -9.33 -7.68
CA SER A 94 13.87 -10.09 -6.90
C SER A 94 13.36 -10.45 -5.49
N THR A 95 12.58 -9.57 -4.86
CA THR A 95 11.96 -9.87 -3.57
C THR A 95 10.87 -10.92 -3.73
N LEU A 96 10.03 -10.78 -4.75
CA LEU A 96 9.00 -11.79 -5.03
C LEU A 96 9.62 -13.17 -5.34
N SER A 97 10.68 -13.21 -6.16
CA SER A 97 11.42 -14.44 -6.45
C SER A 97 11.97 -15.06 -5.17
N HIS A 98 12.61 -14.27 -4.31
CA HIS A 98 13.12 -14.76 -3.05
C HIS A 98 12.03 -15.34 -2.15
N LEU A 99 10.86 -14.69 -2.07
CA LEU A 99 9.72 -15.20 -1.31
C LEU A 99 9.18 -16.52 -1.87
N TRP A 100 9.17 -16.70 -3.19
CA TRP A 100 8.86 -18.00 -3.78
C TRP A 100 9.87 -19.10 -3.39
N ASP A 101 11.15 -18.75 -3.24
CA ASP A 101 12.18 -19.71 -2.83
C ASP A 101 12.01 -20.16 -1.36
N ILE A 102 11.60 -19.25 -0.46
CA ILE A 102 11.58 -19.53 1.00
C ILE A 102 10.18 -19.83 1.56
N GLU A 103 9.12 -19.39 0.89
CA GLU A 103 7.72 -19.52 1.32
C GLU A 103 6.86 -20.14 0.20
N GLY A 104 7.49 -20.87 -0.73
CA GLY A 104 6.88 -21.39 -1.95
C GLY A 104 5.59 -22.17 -1.72
N GLU A 105 5.51 -23.00 -0.68
CA GLU A 105 4.26 -23.72 -0.34
C GLU A 105 3.10 -22.78 -0.05
N THR A 106 3.34 -21.72 0.73
CA THR A 106 2.33 -20.71 1.07
C THR A 106 1.87 -19.96 -0.19
N LEU A 107 2.82 -19.48 -1.02
CA LEU A 107 2.50 -18.74 -2.24
C LEU A 107 1.80 -19.63 -3.29
N ASP A 108 2.26 -20.86 -3.44
CA ASP A 108 1.69 -21.84 -4.36
C ASP A 108 0.23 -22.15 -3.99
N ARG A 109 -0.04 -22.46 -2.72
CA ARG A 109 -1.40 -22.68 -2.21
C ARG A 109 -2.31 -21.49 -2.52
N THR A 110 -1.89 -20.28 -2.14
CA THR A 110 -2.66 -19.05 -2.40
C THR A 110 -2.90 -18.84 -3.89
N SER A 111 -1.91 -19.10 -4.74
CA SER A 111 -2.03 -18.88 -6.18
C SER A 111 -3.00 -19.84 -6.89
N ARG A 112 -3.25 -21.03 -6.31
CA ARG A 112 -4.20 -22.02 -6.85
C ARG A 112 -5.65 -21.75 -6.46
N ASN A 113 -5.88 -20.89 -5.46
CA ASN A 113 -7.21 -20.57 -4.98
C ASN A 113 -7.99 -19.76 -6.04
N LYS A 114 -9.11 -20.32 -6.51
CA LYS A 114 -10.03 -19.64 -7.45
C LYS A 114 -10.85 -18.55 -6.77
N ILE A 115 -11.11 -18.72 -5.47
CA ILE A 115 -11.81 -17.78 -4.60
C ILE A 115 -10.89 -17.54 -3.42
N ARG A 116 -10.79 -16.28 -2.96
CA ARG A 116 -9.93 -15.90 -1.84
C ARG A 116 -10.32 -16.68 -0.59
N ASP A 117 -9.36 -17.36 0.00
CA ASP A 117 -9.48 -17.99 1.31
C ASP A 117 -8.82 -17.09 2.36
N TYR A 118 -9.65 -16.28 3.03
CA TYR A 118 -9.17 -15.36 4.06
C TYR A 118 -8.51 -16.08 5.25
N GLY A 119 -8.76 -17.37 5.46
CA GLY A 119 -8.15 -18.13 6.55
C GLY A 119 -6.68 -18.43 6.34
N VAL A 120 -6.22 -18.53 5.08
CA VAL A 120 -4.86 -19.01 4.77
C VAL A 120 -4.12 -18.19 3.71
N ASP A 121 -4.82 -17.34 2.97
CA ASP A 121 -4.22 -16.60 1.87
C ASP A 121 -3.37 -15.43 2.36
N VAL A 122 -2.24 -15.28 1.69
CA VAL A 122 -1.40 -14.07 1.71
C VAL A 122 -1.67 -13.23 0.45
N ASN A 123 -1.13 -12.03 0.38
CA ASN A 123 -1.21 -11.20 -0.83
C ASN A 123 0.07 -10.42 -1.09
N GLN A 124 0.09 -9.66 -2.18
CA GLN A 124 1.28 -8.95 -2.67
C GLN A 124 1.95 -8.01 -1.65
N TYR A 125 1.26 -7.56 -0.59
CA TYR A 125 1.86 -6.68 0.42
C TYR A 125 3.02 -7.35 1.18
N ILE A 126 3.10 -8.68 1.20
CA ILE A 126 4.26 -9.41 1.77
C ILE A 126 5.58 -8.92 1.16
N CYS A 127 5.59 -8.51 -0.11
CA CYS A 127 6.81 -8.00 -0.73
C CYS A 127 7.20 -6.64 -0.14
N SER A 128 6.26 -5.71 0.01
CA SER A 128 6.56 -4.42 0.64
C SER A 128 6.96 -4.55 2.10
N HIS A 129 6.29 -5.44 2.85
CA HIS A 129 6.64 -5.70 4.25
C HIS A 129 8.03 -6.32 4.36
N TRP A 130 8.37 -7.28 3.49
CA TRP A 130 9.72 -7.86 3.42
C TRP A 130 10.77 -6.79 3.14
N GLN A 131 10.51 -5.88 2.20
CA GLN A 131 11.42 -4.80 1.86
C GLN A 131 11.58 -3.78 2.99
N ILE A 132 10.54 -3.55 3.80
CA ILE A 132 10.62 -2.74 5.02
C ILE A 132 11.51 -3.43 6.06
N GLU A 133 11.21 -4.68 6.40
CA GLU A 133 11.88 -5.42 7.48
C GLU A 133 13.30 -5.91 7.13
N SER A 134 13.63 -6.00 5.84
CA SER A 134 15.01 -6.20 5.34
C SER A 134 15.77 -4.89 5.11
N ASN A 135 15.18 -3.74 5.44
CA ASN A 135 15.75 -2.40 5.26
C ASN A 135 16.04 -2.02 3.78
N GLN A 136 15.42 -2.70 2.82
CA GLN A 136 15.57 -2.50 1.36
C GLN A 136 14.48 -1.59 0.77
N PHE A 137 14.42 -0.37 1.28
CA PHE A 137 13.43 0.64 0.86
C PHE A 137 13.96 2.08 1.03
N PHE A 138 13.23 3.06 0.49
CA PHE A 138 13.40 4.47 0.77
C PHE A 138 12.10 5.06 1.35
N PRO A 139 12.12 5.99 2.32
CA PRO A 139 10.89 6.56 2.89
C PRO A 139 10.04 7.32 1.86
N MET A 140 8.76 6.92 1.70
CA MET A 140 7.76 7.60 0.88
C MET A 140 6.97 8.66 1.68
N SER A 141 6.51 9.71 1.01
CA SER A 141 5.58 10.67 1.63
C SER A 141 4.20 10.06 1.80
N LYS A 142 3.57 10.21 2.97
CA LYS A 142 2.16 9.81 3.16
C LYS A 142 1.20 10.59 2.24
N ASN A 143 1.62 11.77 1.76
CA ASN A 143 0.80 12.61 0.88
C ASN A 143 0.94 12.24 -0.60
N PHE A 144 1.67 11.18 -0.94
CA PHE A 144 1.97 10.79 -2.32
C PHE A 144 0.71 10.44 -3.14
N GLY A 145 -0.34 9.96 -2.49
CA GLY A 145 -1.63 9.75 -3.14
C GLY A 145 -2.80 9.89 -2.18
N GLU A 146 -3.97 9.56 -2.69
CA GLU A 146 -5.22 9.54 -1.92
C GLU A 146 -6.12 8.42 -2.43
N THR A 147 -6.84 7.81 -1.50
CA THR A 147 -7.86 6.80 -1.79
C THR A 147 -9.19 7.34 -1.32
N ILE A 148 -10.19 7.30 -2.19
CA ILE A 148 -11.56 7.71 -1.91
C ILE A 148 -12.54 6.63 -2.38
N GLY A 149 -13.73 6.60 -1.80
CA GLY A 149 -14.86 5.87 -2.36
C GLY A 149 -15.52 6.65 -3.51
N LEU A 150 -16.23 5.95 -4.39
CA LEU A 150 -17.00 6.57 -5.47
C LEU A 150 -18.03 7.57 -4.92
N ASN A 151 -18.59 7.34 -3.74
CA ASN A 151 -19.53 8.26 -3.10
C ASN A 151 -18.87 9.53 -2.52
N GLN A 152 -17.56 9.72 -2.73
CA GLN A 152 -16.80 10.88 -2.28
C GLN A 152 -16.27 11.72 -3.44
N VAL A 153 -16.96 11.71 -4.59
CA VAL A 153 -16.58 12.47 -5.81
C VAL A 153 -16.31 13.95 -5.55
N ASP A 154 -17.00 14.57 -4.59
CA ASP A 154 -16.81 15.99 -4.26
C ASP A 154 -15.39 16.33 -3.77
N LYS A 155 -14.61 15.32 -3.34
CA LYS A 155 -13.20 15.51 -2.93
C LYS A 155 -12.25 15.62 -4.12
N LEU A 156 -12.63 15.14 -5.30
CA LEU A 156 -11.75 15.02 -6.47
C LEU A 156 -11.14 16.34 -6.87
N ASP A 157 -11.93 17.40 -6.82
CA ASP A 157 -11.53 18.72 -7.26
C ASP A 157 -10.36 19.26 -6.41
N ARG A 158 -10.44 19.06 -5.09
CA ARG A 158 -9.35 19.36 -4.16
C ARG A 158 -8.13 18.46 -4.43
N ILE A 159 -8.34 17.16 -4.64
CA ILE A 159 -7.26 16.19 -4.87
C ILE A 159 -6.49 16.55 -6.15
N PHE A 160 -7.21 16.86 -7.23
CA PHE A 160 -6.58 17.24 -8.49
C PHE A 160 -5.87 18.58 -8.41
N LYS A 161 -6.31 19.52 -7.57
CA LYS A 161 -5.61 20.80 -7.36
C LYS A 161 -4.36 20.66 -6.46
N ASP A 162 -4.22 19.58 -5.70
CA ASP A 162 -3.06 19.33 -4.84
C ASP A 162 -1.85 18.80 -5.63
N LYS A 163 -0.82 19.64 -5.78
CA LYS A 163 0.44 19.32 -6.48
C LYS A 163 1.28 18.21 -5.83
N HIS A 164 1.00 17.86 -4.56
CA HIS A 164 1.71 16.79 -3.85
C HIS A 164 1.17 15.41 -4.20
N LYS A 165 -0.06 15.33 -4.74
CA LYS A 165 -0.71 14.09 -5.13
C LYS A 165 -0.20 13.61 -6.48
N ARG A 166 0.21 12.35 -6.51
CA ARG A 166 0.69 11.64 -7.70
C ARG A 166 -0.19 10.45 -8.06
N LEU A 167 -0.99 9.97 -7.11
CA LEU A 167 -1.89 8.85 -7.30
C LEU A 167 -3.25 9.14 -6.69
N LEU A 168 -4.29 8.65 -7.37
CA LEU A 168 -5.65 8.60 -6.89
C LEU A 168 -6.14 7.16 -7.08
N CYS A 169 -6.66 6.57 -6.02
CA CYS A 169 -7.43 5.33 -6.07
C CYS A 169 -8.89 5.69 -5.78
N VAL A 170 -9.79 5.31 -6.68
CA VAL A 170 -11.24 5.43 -6.46
C VAL A 170 -11.77 4.00 -6.39
N ASN A 171 -12.28 3.62 -5.22
CA ASN A 171 -12.89 2.31 -5.03
C ASN A 171 -14.40 2.39 -5.24
N ASP A 172 -15.00 1.28 -5.63
CA ASP A 172 -16.43 1.07 -5.52
C ASP A 172 -16.83 1.03 -4.03
N ASP A 173 -18.03 1.54 -3.76
CA ASP A 173 -18.65 1.47 -2.44
C ASP A 173 -19.77 0.42 -2.50
N GLY A 174 -20.04 -0.25 -1.38
CA GLY A 174 -21.14 -1.23 -1.28
C GLY A 174 -22.51 -0.61 -1.56
N ASP A 175 -22.67 0.69 -1.28
CA ASP A 175 -23.86 1.49 -1.57
C ASP A 175 -23.68 2.22 -2.90
N PHE A 176 -23.86 1.50 -4.02
CA PHE A 176 -23.69 2.08 -5.35
C PHE A 176 -24.68 3.22 -5.62
N ASN A 177 -24.16 4.37 -6.04
CA ASN A 177 -24.94 5.52 -6.49
C ASN A 177 -24.57 5.88 -7.94
N GLU A 178 -25.54 5.74 -8.84
CA GLU A 178 -25.35 6.00 -10.28
C GLU A 178 -25.04 7.47 -10.59
N GLU A 179 -25.64 8.41 -9.85
CA GLU A 179 -25.39 9.86 -10.04
C GLU A 179 -23.93 10.20 -9.75
N ASN A 180 -23.37 9.61 -8.68
CA ASN A 180 -21.95 9.78 -8.35
C ASN A 180 -21.03 9.19 -9.44
N LEU A 181 -21.42 8.07 -10.06
CA LEU A 181 -20.67 7.52 -11.19
C LEU A 181 -20.69 8.45 -12.41
N ILE A 182 -21.85 9.04 -12.72
CA ILE A 182 -22.00 10.00 -13.82
C ILE A 182 -21.14 11.24 -13.54
N HIS A 183 -21.23 11.80 -12.34
CA HIS A 183 -20.43 12.95 -11.92
C HIS A 183 -18.92 12.63 -11.98
N PHE A 184 -18.51 11.46 -11.51
CA PHE A 184 -17.12 11.01 -11.60
C PHE A 184 -16.60 11.01 -13.05
N LYS A 185 -17.38 10.46 -13.98
CA LYS A 185 -17.04 10.44 -15.41
C LYS A 185 -16.92 11.84 -16.00
N GLN A 186 -17.81 12.75 -15.61
CA GLN A 186 -17.75 14.15 -16.07
C GLN A 186 -16.45 14.83 -15.62
N ILE A 187 -16.10 14.70 -14.33
CA ILE A 187 -14.85 15.25 -13.79
C ILE A 187 -13.64 14.62 -14.51
N LEU A 188 -13.63 13.30 -14.71
CA LEU A 188 -12.52 12.64 -15.42
C LEU A 188 -12.38 13.15 -16.85
N ASN A 189 -13.47 13.37 -17.58
CA ASN A 189 -13.42 13.91 -18.94
C ASN A 189 -12.91 15.36 -18.98
N GLU A 190 -13.18 16.16 -17.95
CA GLU A 190 -12.67 17.52 -17.83
C GLU A 190 -11.15 17.54 -17.60
N TYR A 191 -10.67 16.75 -16.64
CA TYR A 191 -9.24 16.73 -16.28
C TYR A 191 -8.39 15.86 -17.22
N TYR A 192 -8.96 14.80 -17.79
CA TYR A 192 -8.28 13.82 -18.66
C TYR A 192 -9.09 13.55 -19.93
N PRO A 193 -9.24 14.54 -20.84
CA PRO A 193 -10.05 14.41 -22.05
C PRO A 193 -9.47 13.40 -23.07
N LYS A 194 -8.22 13.00 -22.90
CA LYS A 194 -7.56 11.98 -23.70
C LYS A 194 -7.55 10.67 -22.92
N LYS A 195 -8.09 9.63 -23.53
CA LYS A 195 -8.01 8.26 -23.02
C LYS A 195 -6.54 7.86 -22.80
N SER A 196 -6.32 7.13 -21.73
CA SER A 196 -5.10 6.41 -21.44
C SER A 196 -4.80 5.37 -22.53
N ALA A 197 -3.52 5.09 -22.76
CA ALA A 197 -3.09 4.01 -23.67
C ALA A 197 -3.54 2.60 -23.21
N TYR A 198 -4.02 2.49 -21.97
CA TYR A 198 -4.57 1.26 -21.40
C TYR A 198 -6.10 1.17 -21.48
N GLU A 199 -6.77 2.26 -21.86
CA GLU A 199 -8.22 2.28 -22.09
C GLU A 199 -8.49 1.86 -23.54
N LYS A 200 -9.19 0.74 -23.71
CA LYS A 200 -9.64 0.24 -25.02
C LYS A 200 -10.94 0.91 -25.45
#